data_AF-A0A7X7J676-F1
#
_entry.id   AF-A0A7X7J676-F1
#
_cell.length_a   1.000
_cell.length_b   1.000
_cell.length_c   1.000
_cell.angle_alpha   90.00
_cell.angle_beta   90.00
_cell.angle_gamma   90.00
#
_symmetry.space_group_name_H-M   'P 1'
#
loop_
_entity.id
_entity.type
_entity.pdbx_description
1 polymer ?
#
loop_
_entity_poly.entity_id
_entity_poly.type
_entity_poly.pdbx_seq_one_letter_code
_entity_poly.pdbx_strand_id
1 'polypeptide(L)'
;MKPVKTFSLIASWSLRIAVLLFMIANYWNVFKTIDFSHLSLFTLLAFIYCLFGILLFIGGFQKSASLSVISGLLIFLVSVYFLVMNYNGSIIDVHFVIYIFPCAIGLCFFANGNK
;
A
#
# COMPACT_ATOMS: atom_id res chain seq x y z
N MET A 1 24.00 -20.04 -1.92
CA MET A 1 23.10 -20.86 -2.76
C MET A 1 22.42 -19.92 -3.75
N LYS A 2 22.42 -20.20 -5.07
CA LYS A 2 21.78 -19.30 -6.03
C LYS A 2 20.26 -19.36 -5.80
N PRO A 3 19.62 -18.28 -5.31
CA PRO A 3 18.17 -18.27 -5.15
C PRO A 3 17.53 -18.50 -6.51
N VAL A 4 16.36 -19.13 -6.53
CA VAL A 4 15.61 -19.36 -7.75
C VAL A 4 15.12 -17.99 -8.26
N LYS A 5 15.96 -17.30 -9.05
CA LYS A 5 15.79 -15.90 -9.47
C LYS A 5 14.39 -15.61 -10.03
N THR A 6 13.78 -16.59 -10.69
CA THR A 6 12.42 -16.50 -11.24
C THR A 6 11.36 -16.22 -10.18
N PHE A 7 11.49 -16.77 -8.96
CA PHE A 7 10.51 -16.54 -7.89
C PHE A 7 10.60 -15.13 -7.28
N SER A 8 11.74 -14.45 -7.41
CA SER A 8 11.87 -13.05 -6.95
C SER A 8 10.91 -12.14 -7.71
N LEU A 9 10.84 -12.33 -9.05
CA LEU A 9 9.93 -11.57 -9.89
C LEU A 9 8.46 -11.87 -9.54
N ILE A 10 8.12 -13.14 -9.36
CA ILE A 10 6.76 -13.58 -9.00
C ILE A 10 6.35 -13.01 -7.64
N ALA A 11 7.24 -13.08 -6.64
CA ALA A 11 7.01 -12.50 -5.32
C ALA A 11 6.79 -10.98 -5.39
N SER A 12 7.64 -10.27 -6.11
CA SER A 12 7.53 -8.82 -6.33
C SER A 12 6.18 -8.44 -6.97
N TRP A 13 5.70 -9.20 -7.95
CA TRP A 13 4.36 -8.99 -8.52
C TRP A 13 3.23 -9.34 -7.56
N SER A 14 3.37 -10.43 -6.81
CA SER A 14 2.39 -10.85 -5.81
C SER A 14 2.19 -9.77 -4.74
N LEU A 15 3.27 -9.14 -4.25
CA LEU A 15 3.19 -8.06 -3.26
C LEU A 15 2.47 -6.82 -3.81
N ARG A 16 2.70 -6.46 -5.08
CA ARG A 16 1.96 -5.35 -5.74
C ARG A 16 0.48 -5.64 -5.86
N ILE A 17 0.13 -6.85 -6.28
CA ILE A 17 -1.27 -7.30 -6.40
C ILE A 17 -1.94 -7.32 -5.03
N ALA A 18 -1.22 -7.76 -3.99
CA ALA A 18 -1.74 -7.77 -2.61
C ALA A 18 -2.09 -6.36 -2.12
N VAL A 19 -1.25 -5.35 -2.38
CA VAL A 19 -1.55 -3.95 -2.04
C VAL A 19 -2.77 -3.44 -2.81
N LEU A 20 -2.87 -3.74 -4.11
CA LEU A 20 -4.04 -3.35 -4.90
C LEU A 20 -5.33 -3.97 -4.37
N LEU A 21 -5.32 -5.28 -4.09
CA LEU A 21 -6.47 -5.98 -3.54
C LEU A 21 -6.85 -5.44 -2.16
N PHE A 22 -5.87 -5.16 -1.31
CA PHE A 22 -6.08 -4.51 -0.02
C PHE A 22 -6.84 -3.19 -0.19
N MET A 23 -6.40 -2.34 -1.13
CA MET A 23 -6.98 -1.02 -1.33
C MET A 23 -8.41 -1.10 -1.89
N ILE A 24 -8.64 -1.98 -2.86
CA ILE A 24 -9.98 -2.23 -3.40
C ILE A 24 -10.88 -2.76 -2.28
N ALA A 25 -10.47 -3.76 -1.52
CA ALA A 25 -11.30 -4.35 -0.48
C ALA A 25 -11.70 -3.36 0.64
N ASN A 26 -10.77 -2.48 1.06
CA ASN A 26 -11.02 -1.58 2.20
C ASN A 26 -11.63 -0.23 1.80
N TYR A 27 -11.32 0.30 0.62
CA TYR A 27 -11.71 1.67 0.25
C TYR A 27 -12.73 1.76 -0.88
N TRP A 28 -13.15 0.64 -1.49
CA TRP A 28 -14.16 0.66 -2.56
C TRP A 28 -15.46 1.36 -2.16
N ASN A 29 -15.95 1.11 -0.95
CA ASN A 29 -17.15 1.77 -0.45
C ASN A 29 -16.90 3.26 -0.20
N VAL A 30 -15.72 3.62 0.30
CA VAL A 30 -15.32 5.04 0.52
C VAL A 30 -15.38 5.81 -0.80
N PHE A 31 -14.97 5.23 -1.92
CA PHE A 31 -15.06 5.88 -3.24
C PHE A 31 -16.49 6.01 -3.77
N LYS A 32 -17.37 5.05 -3.48
CA LYS A 32 -18.77 5.11 -3.92
C LYS A 32 -19.59 6.17 -3.19
N THR A 33 -19.23 6.47 -1.95
CA THR A 33 -19.97 7.39 -1.09
C THR A 33 -19.27 8.74 -0.95
N ILE A 34 -18.36 9.11 -1.87
CA ILE A 34 -17.70 10.42 -1.82
C ILE A 34 -18.74 11.51 -2.05
N ASP A 35 -18.96 12.30 -1.00
CA ASP A 35 -19.59 13.60 -1.11
C ASP A 35 -18.50 14.66 -1.24
N PHE A 36 -18.40 15.29 -2.41
CA PHE A 36 -17.42 16.35 -2.69
C PHE A 36 -17.68 17.63 -1.90
N SER A 37 -18.86 17.76 -1.26
CA SER A 37 -19.24 18.91 -0.46
C SER A 37 -18.59 18.90 0.94
N HIS A 38 -18.27 17.71 1.46
CA HIS A 38 -17.70 17.52 2.80
C HIS A 38 -16.53 16.52 2.77
N LEU A 39 -15.42 16.94 2.15
CA LEU A 39 -14.19 16.16 2.11
C LEU A 39 -13.54 16.06 3.50
N SER A 40 -13.64 14.89 4.12
CA SER A 40 -12.89 14.59 5.34
C SER A 40 -11.40 14.37 5.03
N LEU A 41 -10.52 14.68 6.00
CA LEU A 41 -9.10 14.36 5.90
C LEU A 41 -8.85 12.86 5.66
N PHE A 42 -9.70 12.00 6.23
CA PHE A 42 -9.64 10.56 6.02
C PHE A 42 -9.88 10.19 4.54
N THR A 43 -10.90 10.77 3.91
CA THR A 43 -11.22 10.53 2.49
C THR A 43 -10.08 10.95 1.58
N LEU A 44 -9.47 12.11 1.85
CA LEU A 44 -8.32 12.61 1.10
C LEU A 44 -7.11 11.68 1.24
N LEU A 45 -6.82 11.24 2.46
CA LEU A 45 -5.69 10.33 2.71
C LEU A 45 -5.91 8.96 2.07
N ALA A 46 -7.14 8.43 2.13
CA ALA A 46 -7.53 7.19 1.45
C ALA A 46 -7.36 7.30 -0.07
N PHE A 47 -7.72 8.44 -0.67
CA PHE A 47 -7.52 8.68 -2.09
C PHE A 47 -6.04 8.66 -2.47
N ILE A 48 -5.22 9.42 -1.75
CA ILE A 48 -3.77 9.46 -1.93
C ILE A 48 -3.17 8.06 -1.80
N TYR A 49 -3.61 7.32 -0.78
CA TYR A 49 -3.14 5.97 -0.53
C TYR A 49 -3.44 5.02 -1.70
N CYS A 50 -4.68 5.02 -2.19
CA CYS A 50 -5.07 4.25 -3.36
C CYS A 50 -4.33 4.64 -4.64
N LEU A 51 -4.11 5.95 -4.85
CA LEU A 51 -3.33 6.45 -5.97
C LEU A 51 -1.91 5.88 -5.96
N PHE A 52 -1.24 5.87 -4.80
CA PHE A 52 0.11 5.33 -4.69
C PHE A 52 0.17 3.81 -4.80
N GLY A 53 -0.87 3.07 -4.41
CA GLY A 53 -0.95 1.63 -4.72
C GLY A 53 -1.06 1.33 -6.22
N ILE A 54 -1.83 2.14 -6.95
CA ILE A 54 -1.92 2.04 -8.41
C ILE A 54 -0.58 2.40 -9.05
N LEU A 55 0.07 3.48 -8.59
CA LEU A 55 1.40 3.88 -9.05
C LEU A 55 2.46 2.81 -8.78
N LEU A 56 2.42 2.13 -7.63
CA LEU A 56 3.31 1.01 -7.30
C LEU A 56 3.14 -0.14 -8.31
N PHE A 57 1.89 -0.42 -8.71
CA PHE A 57 1.58 -1.42 -9.72
C PHE A 57 2.06 -1.03 -11.12
N ILE A 58 1.80 0.21 -11.53
CA ILE A 58 2.26 0.77 -12.82
C ILE A 58 3.79 0.83 -12.89
N GLY A 59 4.45 1.18 -11.78
CA GLY A 59 5.92 1.19 -11.67
C GLY A 59 6.55 -0.18 -11.93
N GLY A 60 5.83 -1.26 -11.63
CA GLY A 60 6.21 -2.63 -12.01
C GLY A 60 6.28 -2.82 -13.53
N PHE A 61 5.26 -2.36 -14.27
CA PHE A 61 5.22 -2.46 -15.74
C PHE A 61 6.25 -1.58 -16.43
N GLN A 62 6.40 -0.33 -15.97
CA GLN A 62 7.34 0.62 -16.56
C GLN A 62 8.80 0.30 -16.22
N LYS A 63 9.06 -0.72 -15.38
CA LYS A 63 10.40 -1.06 -14.87
C LYS A 63 11.11 0.14 -14.22
N SER A 64 10.36 1.14 -13.76
CA SER A 64 10.88 2.37 -13.18
C SER A 64 11.17 2.15 -11.69
N ALA A 65 12.45 2.09 -11.35
CA ALA A 65 12.89 1.89 -9.97
C ALA A 65 12.45 3.07 -9.08
N SER A 66 12.59 4.31 -9.56
CA SER A 66 12.21 5.52 -8.83
C SER A 66 10.73 5.56 -8.45
N LEU A 67 9.83 5.21 -9.38
CA LEU A 67 8.39 5.22 -9.13
C LEU A 67 7.99 4.20 -8.07
N SER A 68 8.61 3.01 -8.10
CA SER A 68 8.36 1.95 -7.12
C SER A 68 8.84 2.36 -5.72
N VAL A 69 10.00 3.03 -5.63
CA VAL A 69 10.55 3.54 -4.36
C VAL A 69 9.66 4.62 -3.77
N ILE A 70 9.26 5.63 -4.56
CA ILE A 70 8.43 6.74 -4.09
C ILE A 70 7.04 6.24 -3.67
N SER A 71 6.45 5.35 -4.48
CA SER A 71 5.15 4.77 -4.16
C SER A 71 5.22 3.89 -2.91
N GLY A 72 6.26 3.07 -2.78
CA GLY A 72 6.51 2.26 -1.58
C GLY A 72 6.68 3.09 -0.31
N LEU A 73 7.44 4.19 -0.41
CA LEU A 73 7.63 5.14 0.70
C LEU A 73 6.30 5.73 1.18
N LEU A 74 5.46 6.19 0.25
CA LEU A 74 4.19 6.82 0.61
C LEU A 74 3.18 5.81 1.15
N ILE A 75 3.14 4.60 0.60
CA ILE A 75 2.35 3.50 1.16
C ILE A 75 2.81 3.18 2.58
N PHE A 76 4.13 3.10 2.81
CA PHE A 76 4.68 2.87 4.14
C PHE A 76 4.27 3.97 5.14
N LEU A 77 4.49 5.24 4.80
CA LEU A 77 4.16 6.37 5.68
C LEU A 77 2.67 6.44 6.01
N VAL A 78 1.80 6.28 5.02
CA VAL A 78 0.36 6.32 5.24
C VAL A 78 -0.13 5.10 6.02
N SER A 79 0.49 3.92 5.83
CA SER A 79 0.18 2.73 6.64
C SER A 79 0.56 2.94 8.11
N VAL A 80 1.71 3.56 8.38
CA VAL A 80 2.14 3.92 9.75
C VAL A 80 1.15 4.91 10.37
N TYR A 81 0.71 5.91 9.63
CA TYR A 81 -0.32 6.84 10.10
C TYR A 81 -1.61 6.12 10.49
N PHE A 82 -2.11 5.22 9.63
CA PHE A 82 -3.33 4.45 9.94
C PHE A 82 -3.14 3.48 11.10
N LEU A 83 -1.96 2.87 11.27
CA LEU A 83 -1.64 2.05 12.44
C LEU A 83 -1.77 2.85 13.74
N VAL A 84 -1.18 4.04 13.79
CA VAL A 84 -1.24 4.92 14.98
C VAL A 84 -2.68 5.37 15.24
N MET A 85 -3.42 5.73 14.20
CA MET A 85 -4.79 6.24 14.33
C MET A 85 -5.80 5.15 14.78
N ASN A 86 -5.59 3.90 14.37
CA ASN A 86 -6.48 2.78 14.71
C ASN A 86 -6.03 2.02 15.97
N TYR A 87 -5.02 2.52 16.70
CA TYR A 87 -4.55 1.87 17.91
C TYR A 87 -5.50 2.15 19.09
N ASN A 88 -6.34 1.16 19.41
CA ASN A 88 -7.32 1.23 20.51
C ASN A 88 -6.81 0.57 21.81
N GLY A 89 -5.48 0.49 22.02
CA GLY A 89 -4.88 -0.15 23.20
C GLY A 89 -4.75 -1.68 23.12
N SER A 90 -5.22 -2.31 22.04
CA SER A 90 -4.99 -3.72 21.73
C SER A 90 -4.31 -3.88 20.38
N ILE A 91 -3.28 -4.72 20.34
CA ILE A 91 -2.46 -5.02 19.16
C ILE A 91 -3.11 -6.08 18.25
N ILE A 92 -4.11 -6.80 18.78
CA ILE A 92 -4.80 -7.92 18.10
C ILE A 92 -6.08 -7.45 17.40
N ASP A 93 -6.39 -6.14 17.47
CA ASP A 93 -7.51 -5.57 16.75
C ASP A 93 -7.32 -5.73 15.23
N VAL A 94 -8.33 -6.27 14.55
CA VAL A 94 -8.32 -6.48 13.10
C VAL A 94 -8.09 -5.17 12.36
N HIS A 95 -8.68 -4.08 12.82
CA HIS A 95 -8.53 -2.75 12.23
C HIS A 95 -7.11 -2.21 12.37
N PHE A 96 -6.37 -2.64 13.39
CA PHE A 96 -4.95 -2.30 13.54
C PHE A 96 -4.07 -3.21 12.68
N VAL A 97 -4.22 -4.53 12.82
CA VAL A 97 -3.35 -5.53 12.20
C VAL A 97 -3.37 -5.43 10.67
N ILE A 98 -4.51 -5.07 10.07
CA ILE A 98 -4.65 -5.04 8.61
C ILE A 98 -3.68 -4.05 7.94
N TYR A 99 -3.30 -2.96 8.62
CA TYR A 99 -2.37 -1.95 8.09
C TYR A 99 -0.90 -2.37 8.19
N ILE A 100 -0.58 -3.43 8.94
CA ILE A 100 0.79 -3.93 9.05
C ILE A 100 1.28 -4.56 7.73
N PHE A 101 0.36 -5.15 6.96
CA PHE A 101 0.67 -5.77 5.67
C PHE A 101 1.13 -4.75 4.63
N PRO A 102 0.36 -3.71 4.28
CA PRO A 102 0.82 -2.71 3.33
C PRO A 102 2.01 -1.90 3.87
N CYS A 103 2.15 -1.75 5.19
CA CYS A 103 3.33 -1.16 5.81
C CYS A 103 4.60 -1.96 5.45
N ALA A 104 4.62 -3.28 5.70
CA ALA A 104 5.74 -4.14 5.38
C ALA A 104 6.03 -4.19 3.86
N ILE A 105 4.97 -4.21 3.03
CA ILE A 105 5.11 -4.22 1.57
C ILE A 105 5.70 -2.90 1.07
N GLY A 106 5.20 -1.76 1.57
CA GLY A 106 5.71 -0.43 1.26
C GLY A 106 7.19 -0.31 1.62
N LEU A 107 7.58 -0.79 2.80
CA LEU A 107 8.98 -0.84 3.24
C LEU A 107 9.84 -1.70 2.31
N CYS A 108 9.32 -2.84 1.85
CA CYS A 108 10.04 -3.72 0.92
C CYS A 108 10.35 -3.01 -0.41
N PHE A 109 9.36 -2.32 -1.01
CA PHE A 109 9.55 -1.57 -2.25
C PHE A 109 10.34 -0.29 -2.07
N PHE A 110 10.23 0.37 -0.92
CA PHE A 110 11.07 1.50 -0.57
C PHE A 110 12.56 1.10 -0.48
N ALA A 111 12.86 0.00 0.23
CA ALA A 111 14.22 -0.45 0.45
C ALA A 111 14.87 -1.09 -0.79
N ASN A 112 14.10 -1.83 -1.59
CA ASN A 112 14.64 -2.61 -2.71
C ASN A 112 14.36 -2.01 -4.10
N GLY A 113 13.44 -1.06 -4.20
CA GLY A 113 12.97 -0.53 -5.48
C GLY A 113 12.33 -1.59 -6.37
N ASN A 114 12.59 -1.51 -7.67
CA ASN A 114 12.07 -2.45 -8.66
C ASN A 114 13.13 -3.51 -9.02
N LYS A 115 13.31 -4.49 -8.13
CA LYS A 115 14.12 -5.69 -8.36
C LYS A 115 13.25 -6.89 -8.70
#